data_AF-A0A8J6YLQ2-F1
#
_entry.id   AF-A0A8J6YLQ2-F1
#
_cell.length_a   1.000
_cell.length_b   1.000
_cell.length_c   1.000
_cell.angle_alpha   90.00
_cell.angle_beta   90.00
_cell.angle_gamma   90.00
#
_symmetry.space_group_name_H-M   'P 1'
#
loop_
_entity.id
_entity.type
_entity.pdbx_description
1 polymer ?
#
loop_
_entity_poly.entity_id
_entity_poly.type
_entity_poly.pdbx_seq_one_letter_code
_entity_poly.pdbx_strand_id
1 'polypeptide(L)' 'MEKNVVLVTDSTADIPRTLTEELGIYVIPLKVHFDGETYLDGESITPPLFYQKVSQVRGLP' A
#
# COMPACT_ATOMS: atom_id res chain seq x y z
N MET A 1 11.41 22.85 -17.12
CA MET A 1 10.06 23.34 -16.79
C MET A 1 9.77 22.89 -15.37
N GLU A 2 9.36 23.80 -14.50
CA GLU A 2 8.86 23.45 -13.17
C GLU A 2 7.59 22.60 -13.35
N LYS A 3 7.54 21.41 -12.73
CA LYS A 3 6.32 20.59 -12.74
C LYS A 3 5.31 21.24 -11.80
N ASN A 4 4.35 21.98 -12.36
CA ASN A 4 3.29 22.65 -11.60
C ASN A 4 2.13 21.72 -11.19
N VAL A 5 2.20 20.44 -11.57
CA VAL A 5 1.19 19.41 -11.25
C VAL A 5 1.90 18.18 -10.73
N VAL A 6 1.38 17.64 -9.63
CA VAL A 6 1.85 16.41 -8.99
C VAL A 6 0.71 15.40 -8.98
N LEU A 7 1.01 14.15 -9.36
CA LEU A 7 0.07 13.05 -9.28
C LEU A 7 0.33 12.29 -7.98
N VAL A 8 -0.69 12.23 -7.13
CA VAL A 8 -0.71 11.50 -5.86
C VAL A 8 -1.90 10.56 -5.85
N THR A 9 -1.71 9.36 -5.32
CA THR A 9 -2.77 8.39 -5.04
C THR A 9 -2.47 7.61 -3.76
N ASP A 10 -3.37 6.73 -3.35
CA ASP A 10 -3.17 5.79 -2.24
C ASP A 10 -2.85 4.38 -2.76
N SER A 11 -2.54 3.45 -1.85
CA SER A 11 -2.12 2.08 -2.21
C SER A 11 -3.21 1.22 -2.85
N THR A 12 -4.48 1.65 -2.87
CA THR A 12 -5.61 0.84 -3.35
C THR A 12 -5.87 0.96 -4.85
N ALA A 13 -5.12 1.80 -5.54
CA ALA A 13 -5.27 2.03 -6.98
C ALA A 13 -4.75 0.88 -7.87
N ASP A 14 -4.10 -0.14 -7.28
CA ASP A 14 -3.53 -1.32 -7.98
C ASP A 14 -2.61 -0.97 -9.16
N ILE A 15 -1.93 0.18 -9.10
CA ILE A 15 -1.02 0.63 -10.15
C ILE A 15 0.31 -0.13 -10.01
N PRO A 16 0.83 -0.75 -11.10
CA PRO A 16 2.14 -1.38 -11.07
C PRO A 16 3.25 -0.40 -10.67
N ARG A 17 4.15 -0.83 -9.76
CA ARG A 17 5.28 -0.01 -9.29
C ARG A 17 6.13 0.57 -10.41
N THR A 18 6.35 -0.21 -11.47
CA THR A 18 7.12 0.23 -12.65
C THR A 18 6.48 1.46 -13.31
N LEU A 19 5.14 1.51 -13.37
CA LEU A 19 4.41 2.62 -13.97
C LEU A 19 4.40 3.86 -13.07
N THR A 20 4.29 3.68 -11.74
CA THR A 20 4.38 4.80 -10.79
C THR A 20 5.75 5.45 -10.82
N GLU A 21 6.81 4.65 -10.94
CA GLU A 21 8.19 5.12 -11.06
C GLU A 21 8.43 5.85 -12.39
N GLU A 22 7.98 5.27 -13.50
CA GLU A 22 8.13 5.86 -14.85
C GLU A 22 7.43 7.22 -14.97
N LEU A 23 6.22 7.34 -14.44
CA LEU A 23 5.40 8.55 -14.57
C LEU A 23 5.62 9.56 -13.42
N GLY A 24 6.33 9.18 -12.37
CA GLY A 24 6.51 9.99 -11.18
C GLY A 24 5.20 10.21 -10.40
N ILE A 25 4.41 9.15 -10.24
CA ILE A 25 3.21 9.12 -9.41
C ILE A 25 3.64 8.79 -7.98
N TYR A 26 3.26 9.63 -7.03
CA TYR A 26 3.51 9.39 -5.61
C TYR A 26 2.38 8.56 -5.02
N VAL A 27 2.72 7.41 -4.42
CA VAL A 27 1.75 6.55 -3.73
C VAL A 27 1.91 6.73 -2.23
N ILE A 28 0.82 7.04 -1.54
CA ILE A 28 0.78 7.13 -0.08
C ILE A 28 0.20 5.82 0.46
N PRO A 29 0.97 5.00 1.20
CA PRO A 29 0.49 3.70 1.67
C PRO A 29 -0.62 3.87 2.71
N LEU A 30 -1.69 3.09 2.56
CA LEU A 30 -2.67 2.94 3.63
C LEU A 30 -2.13 2.04 4.75
N LYS A 31 -2.82 2.07 5.89
CA LYS A 31 -2.49 1.27 7.06
C LYS A 31 -3.38 0.05 7.15
N VAL A 32 -2.78 -1.10 7.47
CA VAL A 32 -3.49 -2.34 7.82
C VAL A 32 -3.24 -2.63 9.29
N HIS A 33 -4.30 -2.91 10.04
CA HIS A 33 -4.24 -3.16 11.48
C HIS A 33 -4.46 -4.65 11.77
N PHE A 34 -3.59 -5.26 12.58
CA PHE A 34 -3.76 -6.65 13.03
C PHE A 34 -3.38 -6.74 14.50
N ASP A 35 -4.30 -7.16 15.37
CA ASP A 35 -4.03 -7.44 16.80
C ASP A 35 -3.17 -6.37 17.53
N GLY A 36 -3.42 -5.09 17.22
CA GLY A 36 -2.69 -3.95 17.83
C GLY A 36 -1.40 -3.54 17.11
N GLU A 37 -0.97 -4.29 16.10
CA GLU A 37 0.11 -3.92 15.18
C GLU A 37 -0.42 -3.14 13.97
N THR A 38 0.43 -2.31 13.36
CA THR A 38 0.10 -1.51 12.17
C THR A 38 1.14 -1.73 11.09
N TYR A 39 0.66 -1.96 9.87
CA TYR A 39 1.46 -2.20 8.68
C TYR A 39 1.15 -1.17 7.60
N LEU A 40 2.09 -0.93 6.70
CA LEU A 40 1.94 -0.09 5.51
C LEU A 40 1.73 -1.00 4.31
N ASP A 41 0.60 -0.83 3.64
CA ASP A 41 0.19 -1.63 2.49
C ASP A 41 1.19 -1.50 1.32
N GLY A 42 1.64 -2.62 0.78
CA GLY A 42 2.66 -2.68 -0.28
C GLY A 42 4.09 -2.36 0.16
N GLU A 43 4.31 -2.01 1.43
CA GLU A 43 5.63 -1.70 2.01
C GLU A 43 6.04 -2.69 3.10
N SER A 44 5.36 -2.64 4.26
CA SER A 44 5.65 -3.55 5.39
C SER A 44 4.70 -4.73 5.49
N ILE A 45 3.64 -4.75 4.67
CA ILE A 45 2.80 -5.93 4.46
C ILE A 45 2.62 -6.19 2.96
N THR A 46 2.87 -7.44 2.57
CA THR A 46 2.68 -7.93 1.20
C THR A 46 1.41 -8.78 1.12
N PRO A 47 0.82 -8.99 -0.07
CA PRO A 47 -0.36 -9.84 -0.19
C PRO A 47 -0.19 -11.24 0.41
N PRO A 48 0.94 -11.97 0.19
CA PRO A 48 1.16 -13.26 0.85
C PRO A 48 1.18 -13.17 2.38
N LEU A 49 1.85 -12.16 2.94
CA LEU A 49 1.91 -11.96 4.39
C LEU A 49 0.54 -11.58 4.97
N PHE A 50 -0.23 -10.75 4.25
CA PHE A 50 -1.60 -10.39 4.61
C PHE A 50 -2.47 -11.63 4.74
N TYR A 51 -2.54 -12.47 3.71
CA TYR A 51 -3.36 -13.68 3.73
C TYR A 51 -2.91 -14.69 4.79
N GLN A 52 -1.60 -14.80 5.04
CA GLN A 52 -1.08 -15.60 6.14
C GLN A 52 -1.62 -15.07 7.49
N LYS A 53 -1.54 -13.77 7.76
CA LYS A 53 -2.06 -13.16 9.00
C LYS A 53 -3.57 -13.31 9.14
N VAL A 54 -4.33 -13.08 8.08
CA VAL A 54 -5.80 -13.28 8.06
C VAL A 54 -6.18 -14.69 8.50
N SER A 55 -5.43 -15.72 8.08
CA SER A 55 -5.70 -17.11 8.48
C SER A 55 -5.43 -17.41 9.97
N GLN A 56 -4.70 -16.54 10.67
CA GLN A 56 -4.26 -16.73 12.05
C GLN A 56 -5.10 -15.94 13.06
N VAL A 57 -5.76 -14.87 12.61
CA VAL A 57 -6.59 -14.01 13.47
C VAL A 57 -8.06 -14.46 13.47
N ARG A 58 -8.76 -14.25 14.59
CA ARG A 58 -10.19 -14.59 14.72
C ARG A 58 -11.13 -13.49 14.21
N GLY A 59 -10.62 -12.27 14.03
CA GLY A 59 -11.38 -11.08 13.61
C GLY A 59 -10.92 -10.56 12.25
N LEU A 60 -11.63 -9.54 11.75
CA LEU A 60 -11.18 -8.82 10.56
C LEU A 60 -10.07 -7.82 10.95
N PRO A 61 -9.04 -7.65 10.10
CA PRO A 61 -8.08 -6.55 10.23
C PRO A 61 -8.72 -5.17 10.03
#